data_AF-A0A9P0AVM1-F1
#
_entry.id   AF-A0A9P0AVM1-F1
#
_cell.length_a   1.000
_cell.length_b   1.000
_cell.length_c   1.000
_cell.angle_alpha   90.00
_cell.angle_beta   90.00
_cell.angle_gamma   90.00
#
_symmetry.space_group_name_H-M   'P 1'
#
loop_
_entity.id
_entity.type
_entity.pdbx_description
1 polymer ?
#
loop_
_entity_poly.entity_id
_entity_poly.type
_entity_poly.pdbx_seq_one_letter_code
_entity_poly.pdbx_strand_id
1 'polypeptide(L)'
;MTVSIQDAKCPVLDLNEDITYRGFYETVTTKGGITIPKYKFPNGFYIVFVAKGDENCMYQDLLEESFFKKNISFKIEPSISYSDYQTAVLTTIAGIVLFYIIFLSGYAICIKRTHIPRSLEYVTPSQSTVNTPTVSGIVEVDTTCEPPNLADSVSLDEQEYDVLLDADRDKEIRLSKSALFLHDLARKDPRIHKQKSYLYLYNVLTIALFYGLPAIQLVITYQRVLNTTGEQDLCYYNFLCAHPLGNLSDFNHVFSNVGYVFLGILFLFIVYKREKTHQDLDFERSYGIPQHYGMFYAMGVALMMEGILSGSYHVCPNQSNFQFDSSFMYVMAVLCMVKLYQNRHPDINANSYSTFGVLAVAILLGMVGIMEGHTFLIFFTVIHILTCLYLTLQIYYMGCWKCDKGVFLRIYRTFLNDFRAGPLNIFIPTYKARFFLLVVGNIINWLMATFALLKGGSIFALYLLAVFMMNTLLYFFFYILMKYYYKERVNLRSWVFLIISWICATSAMYFFLHKSISWTETPAESRKYNHECKILHFYDYHDIWHFLSAIGMFFTFMVLLTMDDDLSHVHRTQIPVF
;
A
#
# COMPACT_ATOMS: atom_id res chain seq x y z
N MET A 1 6.07 32.68 19.81
CA MET A 1 6.76 33.86 19.23
C MET A 1 6.56 33.82 17.73
N THR A 2 6.42 34.97 17.08
CA THR A 2 6.41 35.06 15.62
C THR A 2 7.73 35.67 15.16
N VAL A 3 8.32 35.09 14.13
CA VAL A 3 9.52 35.59 13.46
C VAL A 3 9.11 36.04 12.07
N SER A 4 9.54 37.24 11.66
CA SER A 4 9.25 37.78 10.34
C SER A 4 10.52 38.33 9.69
N ILE A 5 10.74 37.98 8.42
CA ILE A 5 11.82 38.44 7.55
C ILE A 5 11.22 39.44 6.57
N GLN A 6 11.52 40.71 6.78
CA GLN A 6 10.94 41.83 6.03
C GLN A 6 12.01 42.52 5.17
N ASP A 7 11.60 43.18 4.10
CA ASP A 7 12.52 44.01 3.31
C ASP A 7 13.16 45.09 4.19
N ALA A 8 14.40 45.46 3.87
CA ALA A 8 15.07 46.61 4.48
C ALA A 8 14.46 47.96 4.00
N LYS A 9 13.15 48.16 4.22
CA LYS A 9 12.36 49.33 3.84
C LYS A 9 11.33 49.66 4.92
N CYS A 10 11.17 50.94 5.24
CA CYS A 10 10.14 51.39 6.17
C CYS A 10 8.73 51.37 5.53
N PRO A 11 7.65 51.19 6.31
CA PRO A 11 7.66 50.86 7.74
C PRO A 11 8.08 49.40 8.01
N VAL A 12 8.75 49.18 9.14
CA VAL A 12 9.02 47.83 9.67
C VAL A 12 7.84 47.47 10.57
N LEU A 13 7.22 46.33 10.31
CA LEU A 13 6.03 45.88 11.04
C LEU A 13 6.47 45.02 12.23
N ASP A 14 6.37 45.56 13.44
CA ASP A 14 6.89 44.97 14.67
C ASP A 14 5.83 44.75 15.76
N LEU A 15 4.55 44.89 15.42
CA LEU A 15 3.43 44.64 16.32
C LEU A 15 2.84 43.24 16.08
N ASN A 16 2.16 42.71 17.09
CA ASN A 16 1.50 41.40 17.00
C ASN A 16 0.44 41.33 15.89
N GLU A 17 -0.20 42.45 15.57
CA GLU A 17 -1.28 42.55 14.59
C GLU A 17 -0.78 42.68 13.15
N ASP A 18 0.39 43.31 12.93
CA ASP A 18 0.88 43.68 11.60
C ASP A 18 2.10 42.89 11.13
N ILE A 19 2.81 42.17 12.02
CA ILE A 19 4.00 41.37 11.68
C ILE A 19 3.77 40.34 10.55
N THR A 20 2.52 39.94 10.34
CA THR A 20 2.10 38.94 9.32
C THR A 20 1.79 39.55 7.96
N TYR A 21 1.70 40.88 7.83
CA TYR A 21 1.25 41.50 6.58
C TYR A 21 2.31 41.57 5.49
N ARG A 22 3.59 41.36 5.84
CA ARG A 22 4.70 41.48 4.89
C ARG A 22 5.84 40.53 5.20
N GLY A 23 6.50 40.11 4.13
CA GLY A 23 7.72 39.32 4.21
C GLY A 23 7.44 37.84 4.42
N PHE A 24 8.44 37.10 4.86
CA PHE A 24 8.25 35.71 5.26
C PHE A 24 8.05 35.64 6.76
N TYR A 25 7.03 34.95 7.23
CA TYR A 25 6.79 34.83 8.66
C TYR A 25 6.45 33.40 9.06
N GLU A 26 6.82 33.07 10.29
CA GLU A 26 6.55 31.78 10.89
C GLU A 26 6.35 31.88 12.40
N THR A 27 5.66 30.90 12.98
CA THR A 27 5.55 30.75 14.44
C THR A 27 6.61 29.80 14.99
N VAL A 28 7.25 30.18 16.09
CA VAL A 28 8.34 29.42 16.72
C VAL A 28 8.10 29.24 18.22
N THR A 29 8.29 28.01 18.68
CA THR A 29 8.33 27.65 20.12
C THR A 29 9.76 27.69 20.66
N THR A 30 10.60 26.71 20.32
CA THR A 30 11.98 26.56 20.80
C THR A 30 13.03 26.71 19.71
N LYS A 31 12.74 26.22 18.50
CA LYS A 31 13.63 26.29 17.33
C LYS A 31 12.80 26.43 16.05
N GLY A 32 13.37 27.04 15.03
CA GLY A 32 12.75 27.30 13.73
C GLY A 32 13.81 27.68 12.70
N GLY A 33 13.39 27.89 11.46
CA GLY A 33 14.27 28.21 10.36
C GLY A 33 13.47 28.70 9.17
N ILE A 34 13.96 29.74 8.49
CA ILE A 34 13.33 30.28 7.28
C ILE A 34 14.39 30.32 6.18
N THR A 35 14.08 29.73 5.02
CA THR A 35 14.96 29.81 3.85
C THR A 35 14.74 31.14 3.14
N ILE A 36 15.80 31.94 3.02
CA ILE A 36 15.73 33.31 2.49
C ILE A 36 16.33 33.33 1.06
N PRO A 37 15.51 33.48 0.01
CA PRO A 37 16.04 33.63 -1.35
C PRO A 37 16.67 35.02 -1.56
N LYS A 38 17.93 35.03 -1.98
CA LYS A 38 18.71 36.27 -2.20
C LYS A 38 18.04 37.26 -3.16
N TYR A 39 17.33 36.77 -4.19
CA TYR A 39 16.67 37.61 -5.18
C TYR A 39 15.46 38.38 -4.62
N LYS A 40 14.84 37.93 -3.51
CA LYS A 40 13.71 38.64 -2.88
C LYS A 40 14.19 39.80 -2.00
N PHE A 41 15.41 39.74 -1.47
CA PHE A 41 15.96 40.75 -0.56
C PHE A 41 17.26 41.37 -1.09
N PRO A 42 17.23 42.07 -2.24
CA PRO A 42 18.44 42.59 -2.89
C PRO A 42 19.18 43.65 -2.06
N ASN A 43 18.44 44.40 -1.23
CA ASN A 43 18.98 45.49 -0.41
C ASN A 43 19.18 45.08 1.06
N GLY A 44 19.12 43.77 1.37
CA GLY A 44 19.09 43.25 2.73
C GLY A 44 17.66 43.11 3.28
N PHE A 45 17.58 42.64 4.53
CA PHE A 45 16.33 42.33 5.22
C PHE A 45 16.42 42.65 6.71
N TYR A 46 15.27 42.90 7.34
CA TYR A 46 15.12 42.96 8.78
C TYR A 46 14.60 41.63 9.31
N ILE A 47 15.11 41.23 10.49
CA ILE A 47 14.58 40.10 11.25
C ILE A 47 13.83 40.68 12.44
N VAL A 48 12.52 40.48 12.45
CA VAL A 48 11.62 40.98 13.49
C VAL A 48 11.18 39.81 14.35
N PHE A 49 11.38 39.92 15.66
CA PHE A 49 10.93 38.94 16.65
C PHE A 49 9.84 39.56 17.51
N VAL A 50 8.64 38.98 17.48
CA VAL A 50 7.53 39.43 18.33
C VAL A 50 7.12 38.32 19.27
N ALA A 51 7.28 38.57 20.57
CA ALA A 51 6.78 37.72 21.61
C ALA A 51 5.25 37.83 21.66
N LYS A 52 4.58 36.68 21.60
CA LYS A 52 3.14 36.59 21.83
C LYS A 52 2.93 36.29 23.32
N GLY A 53 2.03 37.02 23.96
CA GLY A 53 1.63 36.76 25.34
C GLY A 53 0.84 35.44 25.44
N ASP A 54 0.80 34.85 26.63
CA ASP A 54 0.14 33.56 26.92
C ASP A 54 -1.41 33.66 26.95
N GLU A 55 -2.01 34.67 26.31
CA GLU A 55 -3.47 34.89 26.31
C GLU A 55 -4.25 33.71 25.70
N ASN A 56 -3.61 32.90 24.84
CA ASN A 56 -4.18 31.67 24.28
C ASN A 56 -3.87 30.40 25.11
N CYS A 57 -3.14 30.50 26.22
CA CYS A 57 -2.74 29.39 27.10
C CYS A 57 -3.39 29.44 28.49
N MET A 58 -4.49 30.18 28.65
CA MET A 58 -5.18 30.33 29.93
C MET A 58 -6.00 29.08 30.28
N TYR A 59 -5.35 28.04 30.82
CA TYR A 59 -6.00 27.22 31.85
C TYR A 59 -5.83 27.97 33.17
N GLN A 60 -6.95 28.24 33.83
CA GLN A 60 -7.02 28.95 35.10
C GLN A 60 -6.18 28.24 36.16
N ASP A 61 -4.96 28.71 36.37
CA ASP A 61 -4.31 28.63 37.67
C ASP A 61 -3.50 29.92 37.89
N LEU A 62 -3.89 30.61 38.95
CA LEU A 62 -3.27 31.78 39.60
C LEU A 62 -1.84 32.10 39.14
N LEU A 63 -1.71 33.02 38.17
CA LEU A 63 -0.43 33.59 37.77
C LEU A 63 0.06 34.56 38.85
N GLU A 64 1.05 34.14 39.64
CA GLU A 64 2.10 35.07 40.06
C GLU A 64 2.65 35.74 38.78
N GLU A 65 2.75 37.08 38.78
CA GLU A 65 3.42 37.87 37.74
C GLU A 65 4.89 37.46 37.64
N SER A 66 5.13 36.35 36.95
CA SER A 66 6.45 35.84 36.65
C SER A 66 6.90 36.50 35.36
N PHE A 67 7.84 37.43 35.46
CA PHE A 67 8.49 38.04 34.30
C PHE A 67 9.30 36.96 33.56
N PHE A 68 8.70 36.33 32.55
CA PHE A 68 9.39 35.37 31.69
C PHE A 68 10.36 36.10 30.75
N LYS A 69 11.66 35.93 30.98
CA LYS A 69 12.70 36.40 30.06
C LYS A 69 13.09 35.30 29.08
N LYS A 70 13.01 35.57 27.77
CA LYS A 70 13.43 34.64 26.71
C LYS A 70 14.68 35.15 26.02
N ASN A 71 15.77 34.37 26.09
CA ASN A 71 17.00 34.66 25.34
C ASN A 71 16.87 34.08 23.92
N ILE A 72 17.10 34.91 22.92
CA ILE A 72 17.01 34.53 21.49
C ILE A 72 18.42 34.57 20.91
N SER A 73 18.85 33.45 20.31
CA SER A 73 20.03 33.40 19.45
C SER A 73 19.58 33.10 18.03
N PHE A 74 20.19 33.77 17.06
CA PHE A 74 19.96 33.49 15.64
C PHE A 74 21.29 33.39 14.92
N LYS A 75 21.32 32.61 13.85
CA LYS A 75 22.47 32.41 12.98
C LYS A 75 21.99 32.46 11.53
N ILE A 76 22.75 33.13 10.67
CA ILE A 76 22.50 33.18 9.23
C ILE A 76 23.60 32.32 8.59
N GLU A 77 23.20 31.27 7.88
CA GLU A 77 24.10 30.36 7.19
C GLU A 77 23.83 30.39 5.69
N PRO A 78 24.87 30.22 4.85
CA PRO A 78 24.67 30.03 3.42
C PRO A 78 23.92 28.70 3.17
N SER A 79 22.94 28.74 2.26
CA SER A 79 22.32 27.52 1.73
C SER A 79 23.32 26.69 0.93
N ILE A 80 22.98 25.43 0.67
CA ILE A 80 23.78 24.49 -0.14
C ILE A 80 24.18 25.09 -1.49
N SER A 81 25.36 24.70 -1.97
CA SER A 81 25.91 25.17 -3.23
C SER A 81 25.23 24.49 -4.42
N TYR A 82 25.33 25.10 -5.61
CA TYR A 82 24.84 24.47 -6.84
C TYR A 82 25.57 23.16 -7.16
N SER A 83 26.85 23.04 -6.78
CA SER A 83 27.59 21.77 -6.87
C SER A 83 26.98 20.69 -5.98
N ASP A 84 26.53 21.02 -4.76
CA ASP A 84 25.91 20.04 -3.86
C ASP A 84 24.60 19.51 -4.44
N TYR A 85 23.76 20.40 -5.01
CA TYR A 85 22.56 20.02 -5.76
C TYR A 85 22.89 19.04 -6.90
N GLN A 86 23.87 19.37 -7.72
CA GLN A 86 24.26 18.53 -8.85
C GLN A 86 24.79 17.18 -8.37
N THR A 87 25.65 17.16 -7.36
CA THR A 87 26.19 15.93 -6.79
C THR A 87 25.06 15.05 -6.24
N ALA A 88 24.14 15.59 -5.45
CA ALA A 88 23.02 14.82 -4.90
C ALA A 88 22.12 14.21 -5.99
N VAL A 89 21.70 15.03 -6.97
CA VAL A 89 20.83 14.60 -8.07
C VAL A 89 21.54 13.58 -8.96
N LEU A 90 22.78 13.85 -9.39
CA LEU A 90 23.54 12.95 -10.26
C LEU A 90 23.87 11.64 -9.55
N THR A 91 24.25 11.65 -8.28
CA THR A 91 24.48 10.43 -7.50
C THR A 91 23.22 9.58 -7.41
N THR A 92 22.05 10.21 -7.23
CA THR A 92 20.76 9.50 -7.16
C THR A 92 20.40 8.87 -8.51
N ILE A 93 20.48 9.64 -9.61
CA ILE A 93 20.23 9.14 -10.97
C ILE A 93 21.21 8.03 -11.33
N ALA A 94 22.51 8.21 -11.05
CA ALA A 94 23.53 7.20 -11.28
C ALA A 94 23.26 5.92 -10.48
N GLY A 95 22.81 6.05 -9.23
CA GLY A 95 22.39 4.92 -8.39
C GLY A 95 21.22 4.14 -9.00
N ILE A 96 20.19 4.83 -9.51
CA ILE A 96 19.05 4.19 -10.18
C ILE A 96 19.50 3.49 -11.47
N VAL A 97 20.30 4.14 -12.31
CA VAL A 97 20.81 3.54 -13.57
C VAL A 97 21.70 2.32 -13.27
N LEU A 98 22.58 2.42 -12.27
CA LEU A 98 23.42 1.30 -11.84
C LEU A 98 22.56 0.14 -11.34
N PHE A 99 21.54 0.41 -10.54
CA PHE A 99 20.58 -0.60 -10.08
C PHE A 99 19.91 -1.29 -11.26
N TYR A 100 19.44 -0.54 -12.27
CA TYR A 100 18.83 -1.12 -13.47
C TYR A 100 19.78 -2.05 -14.21
N ILE A 101 21.02 -1.63 -14.43
CA ILE A 101 22.02 -2.43 -15.14
C ILE A 101 22.32 -3.72 -14.37
N ILE A 102 22.62 -3.62 -13.06
CA ILE A 102 22.95 -4.77 -12.22
C ILE A 102 21.75 -5.72 -12.11
N PHE A 103 20.57 -5.18 -11.82
CA PHE A 103 19.37 -5.99 -11.64
C PHE A 103 18.96 -6.67 -12.94
N LEU A 104 18.86 -5.95 -14.07
CA LEU A 104 18.44 -6.54 -15.34
C LEU A 104 19.45 -7.55 -15.88
N SER A 105 20.77 -7.29 -15.75
CA SER A 105 21.80 -8.25 -16.15
C SER A 105 21.76 -9.51 -15.29
N GLY A 106 21.71 -9.37 -13.97
CA GLY A 106 21.56 -10.49 -13.03
C GLY A 106 20.28 -11.28 -13.29
N TYR A 107 19.16 -10.58 -13.45
CA TYR A 107 17.85 -11.19 -13.74
C TYR A 107 17.85 -11.93 -15.08
N ALA A 108 18.44 -11.37 -16.13
CA ALA A 108 18.55 -12.01 -17.43
C ALA A 108 19.44 -13.26 -17.40
N ILE A 109 20.59 -13.22 -16.70
CA ILE A 109 21.47 -14.39 -16.51
C ILE A 109 20.73 -15.49 -15.73
N CYS A 110 20.05 -15.12 -14.65
CA CYS A 110 19.27 -16.06 -13.86
C CYS A 110 18.15 -16.70 -14.68
N ILE A 111 17.39 -15.93 -15.48
CA ILE A 111 16.38 -16.47 -16.39
C ILE A 111 17.03 -17.42 -17.39
N LYS A 112 18.09 -17.02 -18.07
CA LYS A 112 18.72 -17.86 -19.11
C LYS A 112 19.16 -19.23 -18.57
N ARG A 113 19.56 -19.30 -17.30
CA ARG A 113 19.99 -20.56 -16.65
C ARG A 113 18.84 -21.44 -16.17
N THR A 114 17.72 -20.86 -15.74
CA THR A 114 16.64 -21.59 -15.05
C THR A 114 15.33 -21.64 -15.83
N HIS A 115 15.24 -20.98 -16.99
CA HIS A 115 14.00 -20.86 -17.74
C HIS A 115 13.66 -22.15 -18.48
N ILE A 116 12.53 -22.75 -18.09
CA ILE A 116 11.87 -23.82 -18.83
C ILE A 116 10.64 -23.19 -19.48
N PRO A 117 10.48 -23.28 -20.81
CA PRO A 117 9.29 -22.77 -21.49
C PRO A 117 8.02 -23.40 -20.92
N ARG A 118 6.97 -22.59 -20.76
CA ARG A 118 5.63 -23.07 -20.42
C ARG A 118 4.94 -23.56 -21.68
N SER A 119 5.31 -24.74 -22.12
CA SER A 119 4.69 -25.45 -23.25
C SER A 119 4.48 -26.91 -22.87
N LEU A 120 3.42 -27.51 -23.39
CA LEU A 120 3.10 -28.93 -23.19
C LEU A 120 4.25 -29.86 -23.60
N GLU A 121 5.11 -29.44 -24.54
CA GLU A 121 6.30 -30.20 -24.99
C GLU A 121 7.31 -30.44 -23.85
N TYR A 122 7.34 -29.56 -22.85
CA TYR A 122 8.30 -29.62 -21.74
C TYR A 122 7.74 -30.29 -20.48
N VAL A 123 6.54 -30.89 -20.56
CA VAL A 123 5.94 -31.64 -19.44
C VAL A 123 6.46 -33.08 -19.46
N THR A 124 6.95 -33.56 -18.32
CA THR A 124 7.46 -34.94 -18.21
C THR A 124 6.30 -35.95 -18.29
N PRO A 125 6.38 -37.00 -19.15
CA PRO A 125 5.26 -37.93 -19.40
C PRO A 125 4.83 -38.78 -18.20
N SER A 126 5.55 -38.74 -17.08
CA SER A 126 5.19 -39.42 -15.83
C SER A 126 4.05 -38.76 -15.04
N GLN A 127 3.61 -37.54 -15.42
CA GLN A 127 2.45 -36.88 -14.81
C GLN A 127 1.14 -37.08 -15.59
N SER A 128 1.20 -37.64 -16.80
CA SER A 128 0.02 -37.88 -17.66
C SER A 128 -0.77 -39.14 -17.30
N THR A 129 -0.28 -39.95 -16.35
CA THR A 129 -0.93 -41.18 -15.87
C THR A 129 -1.60 -40.98 -14.52
N VAL A 130 -2.51 -40.01 -14.43
CA VAL A 130 -3.56 -40.06 -13.39
C VAL A 130 -4.79 -40.66 -14.05
N ASN A 131 -5.03 -41.93 -13.73
CA ASN A 131 -6.11 -42.77 -14.21
C ASN A 131 -7.44 -42.02 -14.35
N THR A 132 -7.81 -41.69 -15.58
CA THR A 132 -9.21 -41.55 -15.97
C THR A 132 -9.86 -42.93 -15.78
N PRO A 133 -10.89 -43.10 -14.94
CA PRO A 133 -11.65 -44.34 -14.96
C PRO A 133 -12.40 -44.36 -16.29
N THR A 134 -12.00 -45.27 -17.16
CA THR A 134 -12.77 -45.67 -18.34
C THR A 134 -14.08 -46.26 -17.83
N VAL A 135 -15.12 -45.43 -17.70
CA VAL A 135 -16.50 -45.92 -17.60
C VAL A 135 -16.95 -46.22 -19.01
N SER A 136 -16.71 -47.45 -19.43
CA SER A 136 -17.43 -48.10 -20.52
C SER A 136 -18.90 -48.24 -20.10
N GLY A 137 -19.71 -47.28 -20.49
CA GLY A 137 -21.17 -47.30 -20.37
C GLY A 137 -21.75 -46.50 -21.53
N ILE A 138 -22.16 -47.21 -22.58
CA ILE A 138 -22.87 -46.67 -23.73
C ILE A 138 -24.17 -46.07 -23.22
N VAL A 139 -24.29 -44.75 -23.27
CA VAL A 139 -25.57 -44.04 -23.33
C VAL A 139 -25.40 -43.00 -24.42
N GLU A 140 -26.07 -43.22 -25.54
CA GLU A 140 -26.21 -42.27 -26.64
C GLU A 140 -26.79 -40.96 -26.10
N VAL A 141 -26.00 -39.87 -26.19
CA VAL A 141 -26.51 -38.51 -26.09
C VAL A 141 -26.23 -37.85 -27.43
N ASP A 142 -27.33 -37.47 -28.06
CA ASP A 142 -27.51 -36.91 -29.39
C ASP A 142 -26.52 -35.77 -29.70
N THR A 143 -25.60 -36.01 -30.62
CA THR A 143 -24.65 -35.01 -31.15
C THR A 143 -25.35 -34.14 -32.20
N THR A 144 -25.95 -33.03 -31.76
CA THR A 144 -26.14 -31.85 -32.61
C THR A 144 -25.83 -30.57 -31.81
N CYS A 145 -24.55 -30.20 -31.75
CA CYS A 145 -24.12 -28.83 -31.48
C CYS A 145 -22.79 -28.62 -32.21
N GLU A 146 -22.85 -27.97 -33.36
CA GLU A 146 -21.67 -27.40 -34.02
C GLU A 146 -20.94 -26.45 -33.05
N PRO A 147 -19.59 -26.38 -33.08
CA PRO A 147 -18.87 -25.40 -32.29
C PRO A 147 -19.22 -24.00 -32.81
N PRO A 148 -19.75 -23.08 -31.98
CA PRO A 148 -19.86 -21.70 -32.42
C PRO A 148 -18.45 -21.16 -32.60
N ASN A 149 -18.21 -20.48 -33.73
CA ASN A 149 -16.99 -19.72 -34.00
C ASN A 149 -16.76 -18.72 -32.85
N LEU A 150 -16.00 -19.15 -31.83
CA LEU A 150 -15.66 -18.38 -30.64
C LEU A 150 -14.38 -17.56 -30.88
N ALA A 151 -14.37 -16.85 -32.00
CA ALA A 151 -13.43 -15.78 -32.29
C ALA A 151 -14.28 -14.51 -32.47
N ASP A 152 -14.04 -13.52 -31.62
CA ASP A 152 -14.44 -12.11 -31.78
C ASP A 152 -15.64 -11.52 -31.03
N SER A 153 -16.25 -12.19 -30.05
CA SER A 153 -17.09 -11.45 -29.07
C SER A 153 -17.03 -12.05 -27.67
N VAL A 154 -16.02 -11.64 -26.90
CA VAL A 154 -16.03 -11.85 -25.45
C VAL A 154 -16.68 -10.61 -24.84
N SER A 155 -17.87 -10.77 -24.25
CA SER A 155 -18.62 -9.68 -23.64
C SER A 155 -17.93 -9.19 -22.36
N LEU A 156 -18.13 -7.90 -22.05
CA LEU A 156 -17.63 -7.28 -20.81
C LEU A 156 -18.58 -7.49 -19.62
N ASP A 157 -19.73 -8.14 -19.83
CA ASP A 157 -20.73 -8.32 -18.80
C ASP A 157 -20.39 -9.54 -17.94
N GLU A 158 -19.90 -9.28 -16.71
CA GLU A 158 -19.42 -10.31 -15.80
C GLU A 158 -20.52 -11.32 -15.39
N GLN A 159 -21.79 -10.92 -15.51
CA GLN A 159 -22.94 -11.76 -15.17
C GLN A 159 -23.26 -12.80 -16.25
N GLU A 160 -22.76 -12.63 -17.47
CA GLU A 160 -22.98 -13.59 -18.56
C GLU A 160 -22.18 -14.88 -18.35
N TYR A 161 -21.10 -14.82 -17.56
CA TYR A 161 -20.20 -15.96 -17.29
C TYR A 161 -20.51 -16.74 -16.02
N ASP A 162 -21.22 -16.15 -15.04
CA ASP A 162 -21.58 -16.80 -13.78
C ASP A 162 -23.04 -17.26 -13.83
N VAL A 163 -23.31 -18.33 -14.58
CA VAL A 163 -24.64 -18.96 -14.65
C VAL A 163 -25.00 -19.52 -13.26
N LEU A 164 -26.23 -19.29 -12.78
CA LEU A 164 -26.72 -19.73 -11.46
C LEU A 164 -26.43 -21.22 -11.15
N LEU A 165 -26.47 -22.09 -12.17
CA LEU A 165 -26.20 -23.52 -12.04
C LEU A 165 -24.74 -23.84 -11.72
N ASP A 166 -23.79 -23.09 -12.29
CA ASP A 166 -22.35 -23.27 -12.05
C ASP A 166 -21.98 -22.79 -10.64
N ALA A 167 -22.60 -21.70 -10.19
CA ALA A 167 -22.40 -21.16 -8.84
C ALA A 167 -22.83 -22.13 -7.72
N ASP A 168 -23.95 -22.83 -7.91
CA ASP A 168 -24.45 -23.82 -6.94
C ASP A 168 -23.60 -25.09 -6.92
N ARG A 169 -23.16 -25.59 -8.08
CA ARG A 169 -22.20 -26.71 -8.18
C ARG A 169 -20.87 -26.40 -7.51
N ASP A 170 -20.33 -25.21 -7.72
CA ASP A 170 -19.08 -24.78 -7.10
C ASP A 170 -19.21 -24.63 -5.59
N LYS A 171 -20.38 -24.22 -5.10
CA LYS A 171 -20.67 -24.16 -3.67
C LYS A 171 -20.69 -25.54 -3.02
N GLU A 172 -21.32 -26.52 -3.67
CA GLU A 172 -21.42 -27.89 -3.15
C GLU A 172 -20.05 -28.57 -3.07
N ILE A 173 -19.17 -28.35 -4.06
CA ILE A 173 -17.82 -28.94 -4.08
C ILE A 173 -16.92 -28.31 -3.01
N ARG A 174 -17.04 -27.00 -2.77
CA ARG A 174 -16.30 -26.28 -1.72
C ARG A 174 -16.64 -26.75 -0.30
N LEU A 175 -17.91 -27.12 -0.06
CA LEU A 175 -18.39 -27.52 1.26
C LEU A 175 -18.29 -29.03 1.51
N SER A 176 -18.30 -29.86 0.46
CA SER A 176 -18.29 -31.32 0.60
C SER A 176 -16.88 -31.93 0.79
N LYS A 177 -15.82 -31.27 0.31
CA LYS A 177 -14.44 -31.77 0.42
C LYS A 177 -13.71 -31.13 1.60
N SER A 178 -13.05 -31.96 2.42
CA SER A 178 -12.17 -31.49 3.51
C SER A 178 -10.80 -31.01 3.02
N ALA A 179 -10.35 -31.49 1.85
CA ALA A 179 -9.13 -31.06 1.17
C ALA A 179 -9.47 -30.63 -0.26
N LEU A 180 -9.11 -29.39 -0.60
CA LEU A 180 -9.35 -28.79 -1.90
C LEU A 180 -8.04 -28.71 -2.68
N PHE A 181 -8.10 -29.00 -3.97
CA PHE A 181 -6.99 -28.82 -4.90
C PHE A 181 -7.31 -27.70 -5.88
N LEU A 182 -6.28 -27.12 -6.50
CA LEU A 182 -6.43 -25.96 -7.38
C LEU A 182 -7.34 -26.27 -8.57
N HIS A 183 -7.35 -27.50 -9.06
CA HIS A 183 -8.29 -27.96 -10.09
C HIS A 183 -9.77 -27.79 -9.68
N ASP A 184 -10.09 -27.88 -8.39
CA ASP A 184 -11.47 -27.69 -7.92
C ASP A 184 -11.93 -26.22 -8.01
N LEU A 185 -10.99 -25.26 -8.03
CA LEU A 185 -11.21 -23.81 -7.95
C LEU A 185 -10.67 -22.99 -9.14
N ALA A 186 -10.15 -23.64 -10.19
CA ALA A 186 -9.60 -23.01 -11.38
C ALA A 186 -10.26 -23.60 -12.64
N ARG A 187 -11.59 -23.48 -12.70
CA ARG A 187 -12.45 -24.05 -13.74
C ARG A 187 -12.76 -23.07 -14.86
N LYS A 188 -12.69 -21.76 -14.59
CA LYS A 188 -12.96 -20.73 -15.61
C LYS A 188 -11.86 -20.73 -16.67
N ASP A 189 -12.23 -20.33 -17.89
CA ASP A 189 -11.29 -20.25 -18.99
C ASP A 189 -10.19 -19.21 -18.68
N PRO A 190 -8.91 -19.48 -18.98
CA PRO A 190 -7.80 -18.54 -18.77
C PRO A 190 -8.04 -17.14 -19.37
N ARG A 191 -8.80 -17.03 -20.46
CA ARG A 191 -9.17 -15.75 -21.09
C ARG A 191 -10.04 -14.88 -20.17
N ILE A 192 -10.97 -15.50 -19.44
CA ILE A 192 -11.83 -14.81 -18.47
C ILE A 192 -10.98 -14.30 -17.30
N HIS A 193 -10.08 -15.15 -16.79
CA HIS A 193 -9.13 -14.77 -15.74
C HIS A 193 -8.23 -13.61 -16.16
N LYS A 194 -7.79 -13.59 -17.42
CA LYS A 194 -7.03 -12.50 -17.99
C LYS A 194 -7.85 -11.22 -17.98
N GLN A 195 -9.03 -11.20 -18.58
CA GLN A 195 -9.88 -10.01 -18.63
C GLN A 195 -10.22 -9.46 -17.25
N LYS A 196 -10.66 -10.32 -16.32
CA LYS A 196 -10.95 -9.93 -14.93
C LYS A 196 -9.74 -9.30 -14.24
N SER A 197 -8.53 -9.78 -14.52
CA SER A 197 -7.30 -9.18 -13.97
C SER A 197 -7.02 -7.78 -14.54
N TYR A 198 -7.33 -7.52 -15.82
CA TYR A 198 -7.12 -6.21 -16.45
C TYR A 198 -8.11 -5.15 -15.95
N LEU A 199 -9.30 -5.54 -15.46
CA LEU A 199 -10.23 -4.61 -14.80
C LEU A 199 -9.58 -3.90 -13.61
N TYR A 200 -8.71 -4.59 -12.85
CA TYR A 200 -7.95 -3.95 -11.77
C TYR A 200 -7.01 -2.87 -12.28
N LEU A 201 -6.33 -3.10 -13.40
CA LEU A 201 -5.47 -2.10 -14.01
C LEU A 201 -6.28 -0.87 -14.43
N TYR A 202 -7.40 -1.05 -15.12
CA TYR A 202 -8.24 0.07 -15.57
C TYR A 202 -8.84 0.86 -14.40
N ASN A 203 -9.26 0.18 -13.33
CA ASN A 203 -9.75 0.84 -12.13
C ASN A 203 -8.64 1.62 -11.40
N VAL A 204 -7.43 1.08 -11.26
CA VAL A 204 -6.28 1.82 -10.69
C VAL A 204 -5.96 3.05 -11.53
N LEU A 205 -5.92 2.93 -12.86
CA LEU A 205 -5.67 4.06 -13.75
C LEU A 205 -6.76 5.14 -13.63
N THR A 206 -8.01 4.73 -13.52
CA THR A 206 -9.14 5.65 -13.34
C THR A 206 -9.02 6.40 -12.01
N ILE A 207 -8.76 5.67 -10.91
CA ILE A 207 -8.54 6.28 -9.59
C ILE A 207 -7.34 7.23 -9.64
N ALA A 208 -6.22 6.80 -10.22
CA ALA A 208 -5.01 7.61 -10.37
C ALA A 208 -5.28 8.94 -11.08
N LEU A 209 -6.07 8.93 -12.16
CA LEU A 209 -6.42 10.12 -12.91
C LEU A 209 -7.34 11.06 -12.13
N PHE A 210 -8.49 10.55 -11.64
CA PHE A 210 -9.51 11.38 -11.00
C PHE A 210 -9.14 11.83 -9.59
N TYR A 211 -8.32 11.05 -8.87
CA TYR A 211 -7.80 11.43 -7.57
C TYR A 211 -6.54 12.29 -7.70
N GLY A 212 -5.64 11.94 -8.62
CA GLY A 212 -4.35 12.60 -8.73
C GLY A 212 -4.42 14.01 -9.31
N LEU A 213 -5.29 14.27 -10.29
CA LEU A 213 -5.42 15.61 -10.89
C LEU A 213 -5.83 16.68 -9.86
N PRO A 214 -6.92 16.51 -9.07
CA PRO A 214 -7.28 17.48 -8.03
C PRO A 214 -6.24 17.60 -6.92
N ALA A 215 -5.61 16.49 -6.52
CA ALA A 215 -4.57 16.48 -5.49
C ALA A 215 -3.39 17.37 -5.88
N ILE A 216 -2.85 17.17 -7.10
CA ILE A 216 -1.74 17.95 -7.65
C ILE A 216 -2.15 19.43 -7.79
N GLN A 217 -3.35 19.71 -8.28
CA GLN A 217 -3.85 21.08 -8.41
C GLN A 217 -3.93 21.80 -7.05
N LEU A 218 -4.38 21.10 -6.00
CA LEU A 218 -4.51 21.66 -4.65
C LEU A 218 -3.15 22.00 -4.05
N VAL A 219 -2.18 21.08 -4.09
CA VAL A 219 -0.85 21.32 -3.49
C VAL A 219 -0.07 22.42 -4.22
N ILE A 220 -0.21 22.51 -5.54
CA ILE A 220 0.37 23.62 -6.33
C ILE A 220 -0.28 24.95 -5.91
N THR A 221 -1.58 24.95 -5.65
CA THR A 221 -2.29 26.16 -5.18
C THR A 221 -1.78 26.59 -3.82
N TYR A 222 -1.61 25.67 -2.87
CA TYR A 222 -1.02 26.00 -1.56
C TYR A 222 0.41 26.51 -1.66
N GLN A 223 1.25 25.90 -2.51
CA GLN A 223 2.61 26.37 -2.76
C GLN A 223 2.64 27.79 -3.34
N ARG A 224 1.67 28.14 -4.21
CA ARG A 224 1.53 29.51 -4.70
C ARG A 224 1.12 30.46 -3.58
N VAL A 225 0.13 30.09 -2.76
CA VAL A 225 -0.31 30.91 -1.62
C VAL A 225 0.87 31.18 -0.69
N LEU A 226 1.59 30.15 -0.25
CA LEU A 226 2.78 30.28 0.61
C LEU A 226 3.83 31.22 0.01
N ASN A 227 4.10 31.11 -1.29
CA ASN A 227 5.08 31.98 -1.96
C ASN A 227 4.65 33.44 -2.08
N THR A 228 3.34 33.69 -2.15
CA THR A 228 2.75 35.03 -2.27
C THR A 228 2.50 35.72 -0.91
N THR A 229 1.97 35.00 0.07
CA THR A 229 1.69 35.53 1.42
C THR A 229 2.94 35.55 2.29
N GLY A 230 3.88 34.63 2.03
CA GLY A 230 5.07 34.45 2.86
C GLY A 230 4.83 33.65 4.14
N GLU A 231 3.60 33.14 4.35
CA GLU A 231 3.21 32.38 5.52
C GLU A 231 3.83 30.98 5.53
N GLN A 232 4.88 30.79 6.34
CA GLN A 232 5.58 29.50 6.45
C GLN A 232 4.85 28.51 7.36
N ASP A 233 3.75 28.89 8.00
CA ASP A 233 2.94 28.01 8.85
C ASP A 233 1.93 27.16 8.05
N LEU A 234 1.72 27.48 6.77
CA LEU A 234 0.82 26.71 5.89
C LEU A 234 1.32 25.29 5.61
N CYS A 235 2.64 25.13 5.46
CA CYS A 235 3.28 23.88 5.06
C CYS A 235 4.32 23.45 6.12
N TYR A 236 4.24 22.21 6.55
CA TYR A 236 5.05 21.63 7.62
C TYR A 236 6.38 21.11 7.07
N TYR A 237 7.32 22.01 6.76
CA TYR A 237 8.64 21.59 6.27
C TYR A 237 9.63 21.27 7.39
N ASN A 238 10.63 20.48 7.04
CA ASN A 238 11.90 20.46 7.76
C ASN A 238 12.79 21.59 7.24
N PHE A 239 12.60 22.82 7.73
CA PHE A 239 13.29 24.00 7.20
C PHE A 239 14.82 23.93 7.32
N LEU A 240 15.36 23.09 8.21
CA LEU A 240 16.79 22.83 8.34
C LEU A 240 17.36 21.93 7.23
N CYS A 241 16.49 21.29 6.45
CA CYS A 241 16.84 20.46 5.30
C CYS A 241 15.85 20.64 4.14
N ALA A 242 15.26 21.83 3.99
CA ALA A 242 14.36 22.14 2.89
C ALA A 242 15.13 22.92 1.83
N HIS A 243 15.28 22.33 0.66
CA HIS A 243 16.10 22.87 -0.42
C HIS A 243 15.22 23.36 -1.58
N PRO A 244 15.09 24.69 -1.77
CA PRO A 244 14.20 25.23 -2.80
C PRO A 244 14.82 25.16 -4.19
N LEU A 245 14.05 24.70 -5.18
CA LEU A 245 14.42 24.70 -6.59
C LEU A 245 13.26 25.20 -7.45
N GLY A 246 13.48 26.31 -8.17
CA GLY A 246 12.44 26.96 -8.96
C GLY A 246 11.29 27.44 -8.08
N ASN A 247 10.09 26.92 -8.32
CA ASN A 247 8.88 27.26 -7.56
C ASN A 247 8.61 26.30 -6.38
N LEU A 248 9.42 25.26 -6.19
CA LEU A 248 9.27 24.29 -5.11
C LEU A 248 10.12 24.74 -3.92
N SER A 249 9.51 24.81 -2.74
CA SER A 249 10.21 25.16 -1.49
C SER A 249 11.04 23.99 -0.96
N ASP A 250 10.64 22.76 -1.26
CA ASP A 250 11.18 21.54 -0.66
C ASP A 250 11.47 20.47 -1.74
N PHE A 251 12.40 20.77 -2.64
CA PHE A 251 12.66 19.95 -3.82
C PHE A 251 13.25 18.57 -3.49
N ASN A 252 14.08 18.47 -2.46
CA ASN A 252 14.72 17.20 -2.06
C ASN A 252 13.69 16.13 -1.68
N HIS A 253 12.68 16.48 -0.89
CA HIS A 253 11.61 15.57 -0.49
C HIS A 253 10.67 15.18 -1.63
N VAL A 254 10.47 16.08 -2.61
CA VAL A 254 9.77 15.73 -3.86
C VAL A 254 10.62 14.78 -4.70
N PHE A 255 11.93 15.01 -4.78
CA PHE A 255 12.84 14.25 -5.64
C PHE A 255 13.16 12.85 -5.10
N SER A 256 13.21 12.66 -3.78
CA SER A 256 13.46 11.33 -3.17
C SER A 256 12.41 10.28 -3.55
N ASN A 257 11.19 10.72 -3.90
CA ASN A 257 10.10 9.88 -4.39
C ASN A 257 10.30 9.31 -5.81
N VAL A 258 11.29 9.78 -6.55
CA VAL A 258 11.55 9.34 -7.93
C VAL A 258 11.86 7.83 -8.02
N GLY A 259 12.38 7.25 -6.94
CA GLY A 259 12.67 5.81 -6.85
C GLY A 259 11.43 4.93 -7.07
N TYR A 260 10.29 5.30 -6.51
CA TYR A 260 9.02 4.57 -6.70
C TYR A 260 8.60 4.55 -8.18
N VAL A 261 8.71 5.68 -8.87
CA VAL A 261 8.32 5.81 -10.28
C VAL A 261 9.18 4.93 -11.17
N PHE A 262 10.52 5.02 -11.04
CA PHE A 262 11.42 4.21 -11.84
C PHE A 262 11.28 2.72 -11.52
N LEU A 263 11.28 2.33 -10.24
CA LEU A 263 11.11 0.91 -9.88
C LEU A 263 9.74 0.36 -10.32
N GLY A 264 8.69 1.17 -10.33
CA GLY A 264 7.40 0.83 -10.93
C GLY A 264 7.51 0.55 -12.43
N ILE A 265 8.16 1.43 -13.20
CA ILE A 265 8.40 1.23 -14.64
C ILE A 265 9.20 -0.06 -14.89
N LEU A 266 10.24 -0.30 -14.10
CA LEU A 266 11.06 -1.51 -14.19
C LEU A 266 10.22 -2.77 -13.94
N PHE A 267 9.35 -2.74 -12.91
CA PHE A 267 8.44 -3.85 -12.62
C PHE A 267 7.47 -4.11 -13.77
N LEU A 268 6.84 -3.06 -14.32
CA LEU A 268 5.95 -3.18 -15.48
C LEU A 268 6.66 -3.81 -16.69
N PHE A 269 7.90 -3.40 -16.96
CA PHE A 269 8.70 -4.00 -18.04
C PHE A 269 8.97 -5.50 -17.81
N ILE A 270 9.25 -5.92 -16.58
CA ILE A 270 9.47 -7.33 -16.22
C ILE A 270 8.18 -8.14 -16.40
N VAL A 271 7.05 -7.61 -15.92
CA VAL A 271 5.72 -8.23 -16.05
C VAL A 271 5.36 -8.40 -17.53
N TYR A 272 5.57 -7.36 -18.34
CA TYR A 272 5.33 -7.39 -19.79
C TYR A 272 6.14 -8.47 -20.50
N LYS A 273 7.45 -8.54 -20.22
CA LYS A 273 8.30 -9.57 -20.81
C LYS A 273 7.83 -10.98 -20.42
N ARG A 274 7.37 -11.16 -19.17
CA ARG A 274 6.90 -12.44 -18.65
C ARG A 274 5.56 -12.86 -19.27
N GLU A 275 4.61 -11.93 -19.40
CA GLU A 275 3.33 -12.19 -20.11
C GLU A 275 3.59 -12.61 -21.56
N LYS A 276 4.47 -11.90 -22.28
CA LYS A 276 4.83 -12.28 -23.66
C LYS A 276 5.44 -13.69 -23.78
N THR A 277 6.06 -14.19 -22.71
CA THR A 277 6.65 -15.53 -22.69
C THR A 277 5.61 -16.62 -22.41
N HIS A 278 4.46 -16.28 -21.80
CA HIS A 278 3.40 -17.22 -21.43
C HIS A 278 2.21 -17.06 -22.39
N GLN A 279 2.31 -17.68 -23.57
CA GLN A 279 1.25 -17.58 -24.60
C GLN A 279 0.52 -18.91 -24.86
N ASP A 280 1.00 -20.02 -24.31
CA ASP A 280 0.38 -21.34 -24.47
C ASP A 280 -0.84 -21.49 -23.56
N LEU A 281 -2.03 -21.29 -24.14
CA LEU A 281 -3.31 -21.39 -23.43
C LEU A 281 -3.63 -22.83 -22.99
N ASP A 282 -3.19 -23.83 -23.73
CA ASP A 282 -3.49 -25.24 -23.42
C ASP A 282 -2.66 -25.70 -22.22
N PHE A 283 -1.41 -25.24 -22.13
CA PHE A 283 -0.61 -25.39 -20.91
C PHE A 283 -1.28 -24.71 -19.70
N GLU A 284 -1.74 -23.47 -19.88
CA GLU A 284 -2.38 -22.69 -18.82
C GLU A 284 -3.74 -23.22 -18.38
N ARG A 285 -4.36 -24.18 -19.07
CA ARG A 285 -5.61 -24.82 -18.61
C ARG A 285 -5.39 -25.85 -17.51
N SER A 286 -4.28 -26.58 -17.55
CA SER A 286 -4.11 -27.79 -16.72
C SER A 286 -2.91 -27.72 -15.76
N TYR A 287 -1.94 -26.86 -16.03
CA TYR A 287 -0.68 -26.78 -15.28
C TYR A 287 -0.50 -25.45 -14.55
N GLY A 288 0.12 -25.54 -13.37
CA GLY A 288 0.49 -24.42 -12.53
C GLY A 288 -0.67 -23.55 -12.06
N ILE A 289 -0.30 -22.45 -11.41
CA ILE A 289 -1.24 -21.44 -10.91
C ILE A 289 -1.64 -20.50 -12.07
N PRO A 290 -2.95 -20.22 -12.28
CA PRO A 290 -3.40 -19.21 -13.23
C PRO A 290 -2.68 -17.87 -13.04
N GLN A 291 -2.17 -17.30 -14.13
CA GLN A 291 -1.42 -16.05 -14.08
C GLN A 291 -2.36 -14.86 -14.32
N HIS A 292 -2.42 -13.94 -13.38
CA HIS A 292 -3.23 -12.71 -13.47
C HIS A 292 -2.34 -11.50 -13.73
N TYR A 293 -1.86 -11.35 -14.97
CA TYR A 293 -0.93 -10.26 -15.32
C TYR A 293 -1.51 -8.86 -15.15
N GLY A 294 -2.82 -8.67 -15.37
CA GLY A 294 -3.50 -7.39 -15.13
C GLY A 294 -3.35 -6.89 -13.69
N MET A 295 -3.35 -7.79 -12.70
CA MET A 295 -3.11 -7.43 -11.30
C MET A 295 -1.68 -6.95 -11.06
N PHE A 296 -0.69 -7.59 -11.67
CA PHE A 296 0.70 -7.16 -11.56
C PHE A 296 0.93 -5.81 -12.25
N TYR A 297 0.29 -5.57 -13.41
CA TYR A 297 0.31 -4.23 -13.99
C TYR A 297 -0.35 -3.18 -13.08
N ALA A 298 -1.49 -3.51 -12.47
CA ALA A 298 -2.16 -2.64 -11.50
C ALA A 298 -1.24 -2.29 -10.32
N MET A 299 -0.52 -3.27 -9.76
CA MET A 299 0.46 -3.07 -8.70
C MET A 299 1.62 -2.16 -9.15
N GLY A 300 2.18 -2.39 -10.34
CA GLY A 300 3.26 -1.56 -10.89
C GLY A 300 2.83 -0.10 -11.12
N VAL A 301 1.63 0.12 -11.65
CA VAL A 301 1.06 1.47 -11.80
C VAL A 301 0.78 2.10 -10.44
N ALA A 302 0.25 1.33 -9.47
CA ALA A 302 0.03 1.84 -8.12
C ALA A 302 1.34 2.30 -7.46
N LEU A 303 2.47 1.59 -7.67
CA LEU A 303 3.79 2.01 -7.19
C LEU A 303 4.28 3.30 -7.86
N MET A 304 4.02 3.48 -9.16
CA MET A 304 4.35 4.74 -9.82
C MET A 304 3.53 5.91 -9.27
N MET A 305 2.23 5.68 -9.07
CA MET A 305 1.31 6.68 -8.56
C MET A 305 1.57 7.03 -7.10
N GLU A 306 2.03 6.07 -6.29
CA GLU A 306 2.57 6.33 -4.96
C GLU A 306 3.68 7.39 -5.01
N GLY A 307 4.69 7.20 -5.86
CA GLY A 307 5.78 8.17 -6.00
C GLY A 307 5.31 9.55 -6.46
N ILE A 308 4.35 9.61 -7.38
CA ILE A 308 3.80 10.89 -7.87
C ILE A 308 3.01 11.61 -6.76
N LEU A 309 2.13 10.91 -6.05
CA LEU A 309 1.23 11.53 -5.06
C LEU A 309 1.93 11.79 -3.73
N SER A 310 2.83 10.91 -3.30
CA SER A 310 3.72 11.17 -2.17
C SER A 310 4.64 12.36 -2.44
N GLY A 311 5.26 12.41 -3.62
CA GLY A 311 6.04 13.58 -4.05
C GLY A 311 5.18 14.86 -4.11
N SER A 312 3.92 14.76 -4.55
CA SER A 312 2.99 15.90 -4.57
C SER A 312 2.64 16.39 -3.16
N TYR A 313 2.48 15.49 -2.18
CA TYR A 313 2.27 15.86 -0.78
C TYR A 313 3.45 16.69 -0.23
N HIS A 314 4.69 16.30 -0.54
CA HIS A 314 5.88 17.04 -0.10
C HIS A 314 6.05 18.43 -0.73
N VAL A 315 5.27 18.76 -1.76
CA VAL A 315 5.21 20.14 -2.26
C VAL A 315 4.69 21.08 -1.18
N CYS A 316 3.68 20.69 -0.39
CA CYS A 316 3.20 21.43 0.77
C CYS A 316 2.55 20.45 1.77
N PRO A 317 3.36 19.87 2.69
CA PRO A 317 2.87 18.90 3.65
C PRO A 317 1.96 19.58 4.68
N ASN A 318 0.74 19.07 4.84
CA ASN A 318 -0.25 19.57 5.80
C ASN A 318 -1.21 18.42 6.17
N GLN A 319 -1.87 18.50 7.33
CA GLN A 319 -2.82 17.51 7.84
C GLN A 319 -3.93 17.19 6.83
N SER A 320 -4.44 18.20 6.11
CA SER A 320 -5.48 18.02 5.09
C SER A 320 -4.98 17.29 3.85
N ASN A 321 -3.69 17.41 3.52
CA ASN A 321 -3.07 16.82 2.33
C ASN A 321 -2.46 15.43 2.60
N PHE A 322 -2.36 15.02 3.87
CA PHE A 322 -1.75 13.74 4.27
C PHE A 322 -2.39 12.51 3.59
N GLN A 323 -3.68 12.60 3.24
CA GLN A 323 -4.38 11.53 2.53
C GLN A 323 -3.79 11.25 1.14
N PHE A 324 -3.17 12.25 0.49
CA PHE A 324 -2.54 12.05 -0.81
C PHE A 324 -1.37 11.06 -0.73
N ASP A 325 -0.59 11.13 0.34
CA ASP A 325 0.54 10.24 0.63
C ASP A 325 0.05 8.83 1.03
N SER A 326 -1.00 8.71 1.85
CA SER A 326 -1.44 7.40 2.36
C SER A 326 -2.37 6.60 1.43
N SER A 327 -3.06 7.27 0.51
CA SER A 327 -4.12 6.63 -0.30
C SER A 327 -3.60 5.48 -1.19
N PHE A 328 -2.51 5.68 -1.90
CA PHE A 328 -1.93 4.66 -2.77
C PHE A 328 -1.15 3.59 -1.98
N MET A 329 -0.69 3.89 -0.78
CA MET A 329 -0.25 2.88 0.18
C MET A 329 -1.39 1.89 0.52
N TYR A 330 -2.62 2.39 0.75
CA TYR A 330 -3.78 1.52 0.96
C TYR A 330 -4.11 0.69 -0.28
N VAL A 331 -4.11 1.32 -1.47
CA VAL A 331 -4.32 0.63 -2.74
C VAL A 331 -3.32 -0.52 -2.90
N MET A 332 -2.03 -0.26 -2.71
CA MET A 332 -0.98 -1.27 -2.83
C MET A 332 -1.13 -2.39 -1.79
N ALA A 333 -1.42 -2.06 -0.52
CA ALA A 333 -1.60 -3.05 0.53
C ALA A 333 -2.76 -4.02 0.22
N VAL A 334 -3.88 -3.49 -0.25
CA VAL A 334 -5.06 -4.28 -0.66
C VAL A 334 -4.77 -5.08 -1.93
N LEU A 335 -4.11 -4.49 -2.94
CA LEU A 335 -3.73 -5.22 -4.16
C LEU A 335 -2.80 -6.39 -3.84
N CYS A 336 -1.82 -6.21 -2.95
CA CYS A 336 -0.96 -7.29 -2.45
C CYS A 336 -1.77 -8.39 -1.76
N MET A 337 -2.71 -8.02 -0.88
CA MET A 337 -3.57 -8.98 -0.17
C MET A 337 -4.44 -9.78 -1.13
N VAL A 338 -5.11 -9.10 -2.07
CA VAL A 338 -5.95 -9.73 -3.09
C VAL A 338 -5.11 -10.64 -3.99
N LYS A 339 -3.93 -10.18 -4.42
CA LYS A 339 -3.03 -10.99 -5.26
C LYS A 339 -2.57 -12.26 -4.56
N LEU A 340 -2.23 -12.17 -3.27
CA LEU A 340 -1.87 -13.33 -2.45
C LEU A 340 -3.03 -14.32 -2.36
N TYR A 341 -4.24 -13.83 -2.12
CA TYR A 341 -5.43 -14.67 -2.01
C TYR A 341 -5.75 -15.38 -3.33
N GLN A 342 -5.67 -14.65 -4.45
CA GLN A 342 -5.90 -15.16 -5.80
C GLN A 342 -4.98 -16.32 -6.18
N ASN A 343 -3.74 -16.40 -5.65
CA ASN A 343 -2.81 -17.48 -6.00
C ASN A 343 -3.38 -18.88 -5.71
N ARG A 344 -4.25 -19.01 -4.70
CA ARG A 344 -4.89 -20.30 -4.34
C ARG A 344 -6.40 -20.31 -4.56
N HIS A 345 -6.97 -19.15 -4.90
CA HIS A 345 -8.42 -18.96 -5.07
C HIS A 345 -8.73 -18.17 -6.35
N PRO A 346 -8.37 -18.69 -7.55
CA PRO A 346 -8.49 -17.92 -8.79
C PRO A 346 -9.94 -17.66 -9.21
N ASP A 347 -10.89 -18.56 -8.91
CA ASP A 347 -12.32 -18.38 -9.23
C ASP A 347 -13.13 -17.63 -8.16
N ILE A 348 -12.71 -17.67 -6.89
CA ILE A 348 -13.42 -17.05 -5.74
C ILE A 348 -12.87 -15.65 -5.41
N ASN A 349 -12.24 -15.00 -6.38
CA ASN A 349 -11.67 -13.69 -6.16
C ASN A 349 -12.78 -12.62 -6.00
N ALA A 350 -12.51 -11.61 -5.16
CA ALA A 350 -13.36 -10.43 -5.08
C ALA A 350 -13.43 -9.72 -6.45
N ASN A 351 -14.58 -9.16 -6.80
CA ASN A 351 -14.68 -8.32 -7.99
C ASN A 351 -13.84 -7.05 -7.81
N SER A 352 -13.17 -6.60 -8.87
CA SER A 352 -12.42 -5.34 -8.92
C SER A 352 -13.26 -4.16 -8.42
N TYR A 353 -14.50 -4.02 -8.92
CA TYR A 353 -15.40 -2.94 -8.49
C TYR A 353 -15.72 -3.00 -7.00
N SER A 354 -15.93 -4.19 -6.45
CA SER A 354 -16.17 -4.38 -5.01
C SER A 354 -14.92 -4.09 -4.19
N THR A 355 -13.73 -4.52 -4.63
CA THR A 355 -12.46 -4.24 -3.96
C THR A 355 -12.21 -2.73 -3.87
N PHE A 356 -12.32 -2.01 -4.99
CA PHE A 356 -12.13 -0.56 -5.00
C PHE A 356 -13.26 0.21 -4.32
N GLY A 357 -14.50 -0.31 -4.34
CA GLY A 357 -15.62 0.24 -3.59
C GLY A 357 -15.38 0.17 -2.07
N VAL A 358 -14.93 -0.98 -1.55
CA VAL A 358 -14.55 -1.11 -0.13
C VAL A 358 -13.39 -0.19 0.21
N LEU A 359 -12.41 -0.07 -0.68
CA LEU A 359 -11.28 0.83 -0.50
C LEU A 359 -11.70 2.30 -0.46
N ALA A 360 -12.63 2.72 -1.33
CA ALA A 360 -13.18 4.08 -1.34
C ALA A 360 -13.90 4.40 -0.02
N VAL A 361 -14.69 3.45 0.51
CA VAL A 361 -15.30 3.58 1.84
C VAL A 361 -14.24 3.67 2.94
N ALA A 362 -13.17 2.87 2.87
CA ALA A 362 -12.08 2.93 3.83
C ALA A 362 -11.35 4.28 3.80
N ILE A 363 -11.10 4.85 2.61
CA ILE A 363 -10.50 6.18 2.43
C ILE A 363 -11.42 7.27 3.01
N LEU A 364 -12.74 7.18 2.74
CA LEU A 364 -13.73 8.11 3.30
C LEU A 364 -13.75 8.06 4.83
N LEU A 365 -13.76 6.86 5.42
CA LEU A 365 -13.67 6.69 6.88
C LEU A 365 -12.34 7.23 7.41
N GLY A 366 -11.25 7.06 6.65
CA GLY A 366 -9.95 7.72 6.84
C GLY A 366 -10.06 9.23 7.00
N MET A 367 -10.74 9.86 6.06
CA MET A 367 -10.96 11.31 6.03
C MET A 367 -11.80 11.80 7.20
N VAL A 368 -12.94 11.16 7.46
CA VAL A 368 -13.80 11.51 8.60
C VAL A 368 -13.05 11.32 9.92
N GLY A 369 -12.24 10.27 10.03
CA GLY A 369 -11.44 10.02 11.24
C GLY A 369 -10.35 11.04 11.50
N ILE A 370 -9.86 11.75 10.47
CA ILE A 370 -8.96 12.89 10.64
C ILE A 370 -9.72 14.11 11.19
N MET A 371 -11.02 14.24 10.90
CA MET A 371 -11.84 15.40 11.27
C MET A 371 -12.53 15.28 12.63
N GLU A 372 -13.06 14.09 12.98
CA GLU A 372 -14.03 13.90 14.07
C GLU A 372 -13.44 13.36 15.40
N GLY A 373 -12.11 13.37 15.57
CA GLY A 373 -11.47 13.14 16.87
C GLY A 373 -11.76 11.77 17.54
N HIS A 374 -11.89 11.77 18.88
CA HIS A 374 -11.96 10.54 19.69
C HIS A 374 -13.31 9.80 19.65
N THR A 375 -14.43 10.49 19.47
CA THR A 375 -15.77 9.88 19.42
C THR A 375 -15.92 8.99 18.19
N PHE A 376 -15.44 9.46 17.04
CA PHE A 376 -15.41 8.68 15.81
C PHE A 376 -14.49 7.47 15.93
N LEU A 377 -13.37 7.58 16.65
CA LEU A 377 -12.45 6.45 16.86
C LEU A 377 -13.14 5.28 17.58
N ILE A 378 -13.97 5.54 18.60
CA ILE A 378 -14.70 4.48 19.32
C ILE A 378 -15.72 3.81 18.39
N PHE A 379 -16.51 4.61 17.67
CA PHE A 379 -17.48 4.12 16.70
C PHE A 379 -16.84 3.27 15.60
N PHE A 380 -15.75 3.78 15.00
CA PHE A 380 -14.98 3.05 14.00
C PHE A 380 -14.41 1.75 14.57
N THR A 381 -13.90 1.76 15.80
CA THR A 381 -13.35 0.54 16.43
C THR A 381 -14.41 -0.56 16.54
N VAL A 382 -15.65 -0.21 16.91
CA VAL A 382 -16.76 -1.18 16.97
C VAL A 382 -17.04 -1.76 15.58
N ILE A 383 -17.13 -0.91 14.56
CA ILE A 383 -17.35 -1.34 13.17
C ILE A 383 -16.20 -2.22 12.67
N HIS A 384 -14.96 -1.86 12.99
CA HIS A 384 -13.77 -2.61 12.60
C HIS A 384 -13.79 -4.03 13.18
N ILE A 385 -14.07 -4.17 14.49
CA ILE A 385 -14.19 -5.49 15.14
C ILE A 385 -15.32 -6.31 14.51
N LEU A 386 -16.50 -5.72 14.30
CA LEU A 386 -17.63 -6.41 13.65
C LEU A 386 -17.29 -6.84 12.22
N THR A 387 -16.57 -6.00 11.47
CA THR A 387 -16.12 -6.30 10.11
C THR A 387 -15.09 -7.43 10.11
N CYS A 388 -14.14 -7.43 11.04
CA CYS A 388 -13.18 -8.53 11.22
C CYS A 388 -13.89 -9.86 11.52
N LEU A 389 -14.89 -9.85 12.40
CA LEU A 389 -15.71 -11.04 12.70
C LEU A 389 -16.49 -11.53 11.47
N TYR A 390 -17.11 -10.61 10.73
CA TYR A 390 -17.82 -10.94 9.50
C TYR A 390 -16.90 -11.53 8.42
N LEU A 391 -15.77 -10.87 8.14
CA LEU A 391 -14.78 -11.34 7.18
C LEU A 391 -14.17 -12.68 7.60
N THR A 392 -13.99 -12.90 8.90
CA THR A 392 -13.52 -14.18 9.45
C THR A 392 -14.47 -15.32 9.09
N LEU A 393 -15.78 -15.13 9.30
CA LEU A 393 -16.79 -16.12 8.93
C LEU A 393 -16.83 -16.35 7.42
N GLN A 394 -16.74 -15.28 6.63
CA GLN A 394 -16.74 -15.38 5.17
C GLN A 394 -15.50 -16.11 4.64
N ILE A 395 -14.29 -15.79 5.13
CA ILE A 395 -13.05 -16.44 4.71
C ILE A 395 -13.01 -17.91 5.16
N TYR A 396 -13.48 -18.21 6.37
CA TYR A 396 -13.51 -19.58 6.90
C TYR A 396 -14.34 -20.53 6.01
N TYR A 397 -15.50 -20.06 5.54
CA TYR A 397 -16.40 -20.81 4.66
C TYR A 397 -16.27 -20.44 3.18
N MET A 398 -15.18 -19.79 2.75
CA MET A 398 -14.91 -19.42 1.35
C MET A 398 -16.08 -18.69 0.65
N GLY A 399 -16.71 -17.76 1.35
CA GLY A 399 -17.84 -16.96 0.85
C GLY A 399 -19.18 -17.69 0.79
N CYS A 400 -19.25 -18.94 1.24
CA CYS A 400 -20.48 -19.75 1.15
C CYS A 400 -21.47 -19.48 2.29
N TRP A 401 -21.04 -18.74 3.33
CA TRP A 401 -21.83 -18.44 4.51
C TRP A 401 -22.77 -17.26 4.26
N LYS A 402 -24.08 -17.48 4.46
CA LYS A 402 -25.13 -16.46 4.36
C LYS A 402 -25.87 -16.33 5.67
N CYS A 403 -26.15 -15.10 6.08
CA CYS A 403 -26.90 -14.80 7.29
C CYS A 403 -28.42 -14.89 7.03
N ASP A 404 -28.98 -16.11 7.04
CA ASP A 404 -30.41 -16.34 6.83
C ASP A 404 -31.17 -16.55 8.16
N LYS A 405 -32.50 -16.39 8.17
CA LYS A 405 -33.35 -16.61 9.37
C LYS A 405 -33.20 -18.01 10.02
N GLY A 406 -32.69 -19.00 9.27
CA GLY A 406 -32.40 -20.36 9.75
C GLY A 406 -30.99 -20.59 10.27
N VAL A 407 -30.13 -19.57 10.42
CA VAL A 407 -28.74 -19.72 10.87
C VAL A 407 -28.67 -20.26 12.29
N PHE A 408 -29.46 -19.75 13.22
CA PHE A 408 -29.49 -20.25 14.60
C PHE A 408 -29.91 -21.72 14.68
N LEU A 409 -30.87 -22.14 13.86
CA LEU A 409 -31.32 -23.53 13.79
C LEU A 409 -30.25 -24.45 13.19
N ARG A 410 -29.50 -23.97 12.19
CA ARG A 410 -28.33 -24.67 11.61
C ARG A 410 -27.21 -24.81 12.64
N ILE A 411 -26.82 -23.72 13.31
CA ILE A 411 -25.80 -23.73 14.38
C ILE A 411 -26.22 -24.68 15.50
N TYR A 412 -27.48 -24.62 15.95
CA TYR A 412 -27.99 -25.49 17.00
C TYR A 412 -27.97 -26.97 16.59
N ARG A 413 -28.40 -27.30 15.36
CA ARG A 413 -28.34 -28.68 14.84
C ARG A 413 -26.91 -29.19 14.68
N THR A 414 -26.00 -28.38 14.17
CA THR A 414 -24.58 -28.73 14.04
C THR A 414 -23.97 -28.98 15.42
N PHE A 415 -24.20 -28.06 16.38
CA PHE A 415 -23.75 -28.23 17.76
C PHE A 415 -24.32 -29.50 18.40
N LEU A 416 -25.61 -29.79 18.21
CA LEU A 416 -26.25 -30.98 18.77
C LEU A 416 -25.69 -32.28 18.13
N ASN A 417 -25.44 -32.26 16.82
CA ASN A 417 -24.86 -33.40 16.10
C ASN A 417 -23.39 -33.64 16.49
N ASP A 418 -22.61 -32.58 16.63
CA ASP A 418 -21.20 -32.65 17.04
C ASP A 418 -21.09 -33.10 18.51
N PHE A 419 -21.95 -32.60 19.40
CA PHE A 419 -22.05 -33.06 20.79
C PHE A 419 -22.42 -34.54 20.89
N ARG A 420 -23.36 -35.01 20.06
CA ARG A 420 -23.76 -36.43 19.98
C ARG A 420 -22.65 -37.33 19.45
N ALA A 421 -21.81 -36.83 18.54
CA ALA A 421 -20.64 -37.55 18.05
C ALA A 421 -19.48 -37.59 19.07
N GLY A 422 -19.45 -36.65 20.03
CA GLY A 422 -18.57 -36.64 21.19
C GLY A 422 -18.34 -35.22 21.73
N PRO A 423 -18.32 -35.00 23.06
CA PRO A 423 -18.24 -33.64 23.64
C PRO A 423 -16.96 -32.88 23.27
N LEU A 424 -15.87 -33.59 22.95
CA LEU A 424 -14.61 -32.99 22.49
C LEU A 424 -14.62 -32.59 21.01
N ASN A 425 -15.54 -33.13 20.19
CA ASN A 425 -15.60 -32.85 18.75
C ASN A 425 -16.09 -31.42 18.43
N ILE A 426 -16.78 -30.78 19.38
CA ILE A 426 -17.19 -29.36 19.27
C ILE A 426 -15.97 -28.43 19.11
N PHE A 427 -14.83 -28.81 19.69
CA PHE A 427 -13.63 -27.99 19.68
C PHE A 427 -12.70 -28.27 18.50
N ILE A 428 -13.04 -29.23 17.62
CA ILE A 428 -12.23 -29.58 16.46
C ILE A 428 -12.75 -28.79 15.26
N PRO A 429 -12.04 -27.73 14.81
CA PRO A 429 -12.48 -26.96 13.66
C PRO A 429 -12.40 -27.81 12.39
N THR A 430 -13.40 -27.66 11.51
CA THR A 430 -13.47 -28.36 10.22
C THR A 430 -12.25 -28.04 9.35
N TYR A 431 -11.87 -26.76 9.25
CA TYR A 431 -10.70 -26.28 8.48
C TYR A 431 -9.61 -25.72 9.41
N LYS A 432 -8.73 -26.61 9.91
CA LYS A 432 -7.73 -26.29 10.95
C LYS A 432 -6.77 -25.14 10.60
N ALA A 433 -6.19 -25.15 9.40
CA ALA A 433 -5.20 -24.13 8.99
C ALA A 433 -5.81 -22.73 8.91
N ARG A 434 -6.97 -22.59 8.25
CA ARG A 434 -7.71 -21.32 8.16
C ARG A 434 -8.19 -20.85 9.51
N PHE A 435 -8.67 -21.77 10.35
CA PHE A 435 -9.08 -21.43 11.72
C PHE A 435 -7.93 -20.78 12.49
N PHE A 436 -6.74 -21.38 12.49
CA PHE A 436 -5.58 -20.83 13.20
C PHE A 436 -5.17 -19.46 12.66
N LEU A 437 -5.07 -19.30 11.34
CA LEU A 437 -4.79 -18.01 10.69
C LEU A 437 -5.77 -16.93 11.16
N LEU A 438 -7.06 -17.24 11.13
CA LEU A 438 -8.11 -16.28 11.46
C LEU A 438 -8.12 -15.93 12.94
N VAL A 439 -7.86 -16.88 13.84
CA VAL A 439 -7.72 -16.61 15.28
C VAL A 439 -6.54 -15.68 15.54
N VAL A 440 -5.36 -15.99 14.99
CA VAL A 440 -4.18 -15.13 15.14
C VAL A 440 -4.43 -13.74 14.55
N GLY A 441 -5.07 -13.67 13.38
CA GLY A 441 -5.43 -12.41 12.73
C GLY A 441 -6.38 -11.57 13.57
N ASN A 442 -7.42 -12.15 14.16
CA ASN A 442 -8.32 -11.41 15.04
C ASN A 442 -7.61 -10.90 16.29
N ILE A 443 -6.76 -11.72 16.92
CA ILE A 443 -5.98 -11.29 18.09
C ILE A 443 -5.11 -10.08 17.75
N ILE A 444 -4.38 -10.11 16.63
CA ILE A 444 -3.54 -8.99 16.18
C ILE A 444 -4.40 -7.74 15.93
N ASN A 445 -5.51 -7.86 15.21
CA ASN A 445 -6.41 -6.72 14.94
C ASN A 445 -7.01 -6.14 16.25
N TRP A 446 -7.40 -6.98 17.21
CA TRP A 446 -7.92 -6.52 18.50
C TRP A 446 -6.85 -5.82 19.34
N LEU A 447 -5.61 -6.32 19.34
CA LEU A 447 -4.49 -5.66 20.01
C LEU A 447 -4.21 -4.29 19.38
N MET A 448 -4.23 -4.19 18.05
CA MET A 448 -4.05 -2.93 17.34
C MET A 448 -5.19 -1.94 17.61
N ALA A 449 -6.43 -2.39 17.59
CA ALA A 449 -7.59 -1.57 17.93
C ALA A 449 -7.51 -1.03 19.37
N THR A 450 -7.12 -1.88 20.32
CA THR A 450 -6.92 -1.48 21.72
C THR A 450 -5.79 -0.46 21.84
N PHE A 451 -4.67 -0.67 21.16
CA PHE A 451 -3.55 0.28 21.15
C PHE A 451 -3.95 1.64 20.56
N ALA A 452 -4.73 1.66 19.48
CA ALA A 452 -5.22 2.89 18.87
C ALA A 452 -6.12 3.69 19.81
N LEU A 453 -7.02 3.01 20.55
CA LEU A 453 -7.85 3.66 21.56
C LEU A 453 -7.03 4.27 22.71
N LEU A 454 -5.96 3.59 23.15
CA LEU A 454 -5.11 4.06 24.25
C LEU A 454 -4.25 5.27 23.88
N LYS A 455 -3.75 5.35 22.64
CA LYS A 455 -2.88 6.44 22.20
C LYS A 455 -3.60 7.71 21.75
N GLY A 456 -4.92 7.67 21.58
CA GLY A 456 -5.72 8.82 21.16
C GLY A 456 -5.69 9.09 19.65
N GLY A 457 -6.74 9.74 19.14
CA GLY A 457 -7.15 9.75 17.73
C GLY A 457 -6.28 10.51 16.73
N SER A 458 -5.12 11.07 17.11
CA SER A 458 -4.29 11.90 16.23
C SER A 458 -3.61 11.14 15.07
N ILE A 459 -3.81 9.83 14.96
CA ILE A 459 -3.09 8.93 14.05
C ILE A 459 -4.06 7.98 13.32
N PHE A 460 -5.31 8.38 13.08
CA PHE A 460 -6.33 7.50 12.47
C PHE A 460 -5.90 6.90 11.12
N ALA A 461 -5.38 7.72 10.21
CA ALA A 461 -4.97 7.27 8.87
C ALA A 461 -3.77 6.30 8.92
N LEU A 462 -2.80 6.52 9.81
CA LEU A 462 -1.68 5.59 9.99
C LEU A 462 -2.11 4.32 10.74
N TYR A 463 -3.12 4.39 11.62
CA TYR A 463 -3.76 3.20 12.20
C TYR A 463 -4.42 2.35 11.12
N LEU A 464 -5.22 2.95 10.24
CA LEU A 464 -5.84 2.23 9.12
C LEU A 464 -4.78 1.61 8.19
N LEU A 465 -3.70 2.34 7.90
CA LEU A 465 -2.56 1.82 7.14
C LEU A 465 -1.97 0.58 7.79
N ALA A 466 -1.70 0.66 9.10
CA ALA A 466 -1.12 -0.42 9.87
C ALA A 466 -2.03 -1.66 9.84
N VAL A 467 -3.35 -1.49 9.94
CA VAL A 467 -4.32 -2.60 9.82
C VAL A 467 -4.17 -3.32 8.48
N PHE A 468 -4.16 -2.58 7.36
CA PHE A 468 -3.98 -3.20 6.04
C PHE A 468 -2.63 -3.90 5.91
N MET A 469 -1.55 -3.22 6.28
CA MET A 469 -0.20 -3.77 6.18
C MET A 469 -0.01 -5.02 7.05
N MET A 470 -0.45 -5.01 8.31
CA MET A 470 -0.27 -6.15 9.22
C MET A 470 -1.09 -7.37 8.79
N ASN A 471 -2.31 -7.17 8.28
CA ASN A 471 -3.10 -8.27 7.73
C ASN A 471 -2.46 -8.85 6.46
N THR A 472 -1.93 -7.99 5.57
CA THR A 472 -1.19 -8.45 4.38
C THR A 472 0.06 -9.23 4.75
N LEU A 473 0.86 -8.75 5.72
CA LEU A 473 2.06 -9.42 6.20
C LEU A 473 1.74 -10.75 6.91
N LEU A 474 0.69 -10.78 7.73
CA LEU A 474 0.24 -12.01 8.39
C LEU A 474 -0.15 -13.07 7.35
N TYR A 475 -0.94 -12.68 6.34
CA TYR A 475 -1.35 -13.60 5.30
C TYR A 475 -0.18 -14.06 4.43
N PHE A 476 0.75 -13.17 4.12
CA PHE A 476 2.00 -13.50 3.43
C PHE A 476 2.84 -14.53 4.19
N PHE A 477 3.02 -14.34 5.51
CA PHE A 477 3.75 -15.29 6.35
C PHE A 477 3.04 -16.65 6.42
N PHE A 478 1.72 -16.64 6.60
CA PHE A 478 0.91 -17.86 6.54
C PHE A 478 1.06 -18.58 5.20
N TYR A 479 1.05 -17.85 4.09
CA TYR A 479 1.21 -18.42 2.75
C TYR A 479 2.53 -19.20 2.63
N ILE A 480 3.65 -18.61 3.08
CA ILE A 480 4.96 -19.26 3.09
C ILE A 480 4.95 -20.51 3.99
N LEU A 481 4.40 -20.41 5.21
CA LEU A 481 4.31 -21.55 6.13
C LEU A 481 3.51 -22.71 5.52
N MET A 482 2.40 -22.41 4.84
CA MET A 482 1.57 -23.43 4.22
C MET A 482 2.26 -24.09 3.02
N LYS A 483 3.04 -23.33 2.21
CA LYS A 483 3.90 -23.94 1.18
C LYS A 483 4.83 -24.99 1.79
N TYR A 484 5.51 -24.67 2.90
CA TYR A 484 6.37 -25.63 3.58
C TYR A 484 5.61 -26.83 4.18
N TYR A 485 4.43 -26.59 4.75
CA TYR A 485 3.58 -27.65 5.30
C TYR A 485 3.20 -28.68 4.22
N TYR A 486 2.86 -28.22 3.01
CA TYR A 486 2.55 -29.07 1.86
C TYR A 486 3.78 -29.52 1.06
N LYS A 487 5.00 -29.30 1.58
CA LYS A 487 6.29 -29.68 0.96
C LYS A 487 6.56 -29.01 -0.40
N GLU A 488 5.92 -27.88 -0.68
CA GLU A 488 6.26 -27.01 -1.80
C GLU A 488 7.56 -26.24 -1.49
N ARG A 489 8.29 -25.81 -2.54
CA ARG A 489 9.61 -25.18 -2.36
C ARG A 489 9.57 -23.74 -2.85
N VAL A 490 10.05 -22.82 -2.02
CA VAL A 490 10.28 -21.44 -2.49
C VAL A 490 11.62 -21.37 -3.21
N ASN A 491 11.62 -20.92 -4.46
CA ASN A 491 12.82 -20.79 -5.27
C ASN A 491 13.87 -19.87 -4.62
N LEU A 492 15.16 -20.17 -4.80
CA LEU A 492 16.27 -19.38 -4.25
C LEU A 492 16.19 -17.90 -4.65
N ARG A 493 15.76 -17.62 -5.90
CA ARG A 493 15.55 -16.26 -6.39
C ARG A 493 14.54 -15.48 -5.53
N SER A 494 13.39 -16.11 -5.25
CA SER A 494 12.34 -15.52 -4.43
C SER A 494 12.83 -15.29 -2.99
N TRP A 495 13.66 -16.19 -2.45
CA TRP A 495 14.32 -15.99 -1.16
C TRP A 495 15.28 -14.80 -1.14
N VAL A 496 16.12 -14.65 -2.17
CA VAL A 496 17.02 -13.49 -2.29
C VAL A 496 16.22 -12.19 -2.33
N PHE A 497 15.15 -12.13 -3.13
CA PHE A 497 14.27 -10.96 -3.18
C PHE A 497 13.58 -10.71 -1.84
N LEU A 498 13.12 -11.74 -1.14
CA LEU A 498 12.48 -11.61 0.17
C LEU A 498 13.44 -11.08 1.23
N ILE A 499 14.68 -11.56 1.27
CA ILE A 499 15.70 -11.10 2.22
C ILE A 499 16.01 -9.61 1.98
N ILE A 500 16.23 -9.22 0.72
CA ILE A 500 16.49 -7.81 0.37
C ILE A 500 15.29 -6.95 0.77
N SER A 501 14.07 -7.40 0.43
CA SER A 501 12.84 -6.68 0.80
C SER A 501 12.73 -6.49 2.32
N TRP A 502 13.01 -7.52 3.11
CA TRP A 502 12.93 -7.46 4.57
C TRP A 502 14.00 -6.55 5.19
N ILE A 503 15.24 -6.59 4.68
CA ILE A 503 16.31 -5.66 5.10
C ILE A 503 15.92 -4.22 4.78
N CYS A 504 15.40 -3.96 3.58
CA CYS A 504 14.92 -2.64 3.19
C CYS A 504 13.73 -2.18 4.04
N ALA A 505 12.73 -3.04 4.28
CA ALA A 505 11.55 -2.70 5.06
C ALA A 505 11.88 -2.41 6.54
N THR A 506 12.76 -3.20 7.15
CA THR A 506 13.22 -2.97 8.54
C THR A 506 14.03 -1.69 8.66
N SER A 507 14.93 -1.44 7.70
CA SER A 507 15.71 -0.19 7.64
C SER A 507 14.81 1.02 7.39
N ALA A 508 13.84 0.91 6.48
CA ALA A 508 12.85 1.95 6.21
C ALA A 508 12.04 2.27 7.48
N MET A 509 11.56 1.24 8.20
CA MET A 509 10.82 1.44 9.46
C MET A 509 11.65 2.20 10.50
N TYR A 510 12.95 1.93 10.60
CA TYR A 510 13.84 2.69 11.49
C TYR A 510 13.84 4.19 11.16
N PHE A 511 13.97 4.56 9.88
CA PHE A 511 13.95 5.95 9.44
C PHE A 511 12.58 6.60 9.56
N PHE A 512 11.50 5.86 9.31
CA PHE A 512 10.11 6.32 9.48
C PHE A 512 9.81 6.73 10.94
N LEU A 513 10.35 5.99 11.91
CA LEU A 513 10.18 6.31 13.33
C LEU A 513 10.97 7.55 13.77
N HIS A 514 12.01 7.95 13.03
CA HIS A 514 12.79 9.16 13.26
C HIS A 514 12.16 10.35 12.53
N LYS A 515 11.08 10.89 13.13
CA LYS A 515 10.30 11.99 12.54
C LYS A 515 11.11 13.27 12.34
N SER A 516 11.02 13.85 11.13
CA SER A 516 11.51 15.21 10.81
C SER A 516 10.47 16.31 11.07
N ILE A 517 9.19 15.95 10.99
CA ILE A 517 8.03 16.85 11.12
C ILE A 517 6.88 16.13 11.85
N SER A 518 5.93 16.89 12.39
CA SER A 518 4.68 16.34 12.94
C SER A 518 3.50 17.22 12.57
N TRP A 519 2.58 16.69 11.76
CA TRP A 519 1.32 17.37 11.37
C TRP A 519 0.19 17.22 12.41
N THR A 520 0.43 16.49 13.49
CA THR A 520 -0.52 16.36 14.61
C THR A 520 -0.43 17.51 15.59
N GLU A 521 0.69 18.24 15.56
CA GLU A 521 0.99 19.35 16.45
C GLU A 521 0.82 20.67 15.69
N THR A 522 0.86 21.79 16.40
CA THR A 522 0.90 23.11 15.74
C THR A 522 2.18 23.27 14.88
N PRO A 523 2.20 24.15 13.86
CA PRO A 523 3.40 24.38 13.05
C PRO A 523 4.64 24.70 13.90
N ALA A 524 4.46 25.53 14.93
CA ALA A 524 5.52 25.93 15.86
C ALA A 524 6.06 24.78 16.71
N GLU A 525 5.25 23.75 17.00
CA GLU A 525 5.67 22.55 17.72
C GLU A 525 6.29 21.50 16.80
N SER A 526 5.76 21.34 15.58
CA SER A 526 6.35 20.49 14.54
C SER A 526 7.83 20.83 14.29
N ARG A 527 8.17 22.13 14.30
CA ARG A 527 9.55 22.61 14.12
C ARG A 527 10.53 22.09 15.16
N LYS A 528 10.08 21.59 16.32
CA LYS A 528 10.93 20.91 17.32
C LYS A 528 11.60 19.64 16.77
N TYR A 529 11.05 19.05 15.71
CA TYR A 529 11.60 17.86 15.05
C TYR A 529 12.56 18.18 13.89
N ASN A 530 12.58 19.43 13.41
CA ASN A 530 13.43 19.83 12.29
C ASN A 530 14.91 19.57 12.63
N HIS A 531 15.68 19.12 11.65
CA HIS A 531 17.09 18.80 11.82
C HIS A 531 17.85 18.92 10.50
N GLU A 532 19.16 19.12 10.60
CA GLU A 532 20.05 19.20 9.44
C GLU A 532 20.08 17.90 8.63
N CYS A 533 20.23 18.04 7.31
CA CYS A 533 20.36 16.93 6.37
C CYS A 533 21.43 15.92 6.78
N LYS A 534 21.20 14.65 6.46
CA LYS A 534 22.07 13.53 6.86
C LYS A 534 22.98 13.04 5.75
N ILE A 535 22.50 13.01 4.51
CA ILE A 535 23.24 12.47 3.37
C ILE A 535 23.43 13.56 2.32
N LEU A 536 24.68 13.72 1.85
CA LEU A 536 25.09 14.65 0.80
C LEU A 536 24.67 16.12 1.05
N HIS A 537 24.44 16.49 2.32
CA HIS A 537 23.85 17.78 2.70
C HIS A 537 22.53 18.08 1.98
N PHE A 538 21.79 17.05 1.54
CA PHE A 538 20.61 17.20 0.70
C PHE A 538 19.43 16.34 1.14
N TYR A 539 19.68 15.15 1.71
CA TYR A 539 18.64 14.22 2.12
C TYR A 539 18.55 14.09 3.64
N ASP A 540 17.33 14.08 4.18
CA ASP A 540 17.05 13.83 5.59
C ASP A 540 16.64 12.36 5.87
N TYR A 541 16.17 12.06 7.09
CA TYR A 541 15.72 10.70 7.41
C TYR A 541 14.49 10.25 6.62
N HIS A 542 13.58 11.16 6.30
CA HIS A 542 12.37 10.87 5.56
C HIS A 542 12.68 10.57 4.09
N ASP A 543 13.64 11.27 3.49
CA ASP A 543 14.15 10.97 2.15
C ASP A 543 14.77 9.57 2.05
N ILE A 544 15.54 9.17 3.08
CA ILE A 544 16.14 7.83 3.14
C ILE A 544 15.04 6.76 3.27
N TRP A 545 13.99 7.06 4.03
CA TRP A 545 12.81 6.19 4.10
C TRP A 545 12.22 5.96 2.71
N HIS A 546 11.96 7.01 1.92
CA HIS A 546 11.43 6.92 0.55
C HIS A 546 12.25 6.00 -0.35
N PHE A 547 13.58 6.13 -0.34
CA PHE A 547 14.44 5.27 -1.16
C PHE A 547 14.35 3.80 -0.72
N LEU A 548 14.42 3.53 0.59
CA LEU A 548 14.42 2.17 1.12
C LEU A 548 13.06 1.47 0.97
N SER A 549 11.97 2.19 1.21
CA SER A 549 10.62 1.67 1.02
C SER A 549 10.33 1.38 -0.47
N ALA A 550 10.76 2.24 -1.40
CA ALA A 550 10.61 2.00 -2.83
C ALA A 550 11.32 0.70 -3.26
N ILE A 551 12.56 0.50 -2.81
CA ILE A 551 13.32 -0.74 -3.06
C ILE A 551 12.62 -1.93 -2.40
N GLY A 552 12.21 -1.80 -1.14
CA GLY A 552 11.53 -2.86 -0.39
C GLY A 552 10.23 -3.33 -1.06
N MET A 553 9.41 -2.39 -1.54
CA MET A 553 8.15 -2.65 -2.23
C MET A 553 8.37 -3.30 -3.59
N PHE A 554 9.34 -2.81 -4.38
CA PHE A 554 9.73 -3.45 -5.64
C PHE A 554 10.09 -4.92 -5.44
N PHE A 555 10.93 -5.23 -4.45
CA PHE A 555 11.29 -6.62 -4.17
C PHE A 555 10.13 -7.44 -3.60
N THR A 556 9.22 -6.84 -2.82
CA THR A 556 7.97 -7.53 -2.40
C THR A 556 7.15 -7.94 -3.63
N PHE A 557 7.01 -7.06 -4.61
CA PHE A 557 6.27 -7.37 -5.85
C PHE A 557 6.97 -8.44 -6.67
N MET A 558 8.30 -8.40 -6.75
CA MET A 558 9.09 -9.47 -7.38
C MET A 558 8.91 -10.81 -6.67
N VAL A 559 8.85 -10.83 -5.33
CA VAL A 559 8.54 -12.04 -4.57
C VAL A 559 7.15 -12.56 -4.93
N LEU A 560 6.12 -11.72 -4.94
CA LEU A 560 4.76 -12.12 -5.33
C LEU A 560 4.69 -12.64 -6.78
N LEU A 561 5.54 -12.12 -7.66
CA LEU A 561 5.64 -12.57 -9.05
C LEU A 561 6.32 -13.94 -9.19
N THR A 562 7.34 -14.24 -8.38
CA THR A 562 8.19 -15.44 -8.55
C THR A 562 7.99 -16.52 -7.48
N MET A 563 7.21 -16.28 -6.43
CA MET A 563 7.08 -17.20 -5.29
C MET A 563 6.58 -18.59 -5.68
N ASP A 564 5.64 -18.66 -6.62
CA ASP A 564 5.00 -19.89 -7.07
C ASP A 564 5.55 -20.42 -8.41
N ASP A 565 6.74 -19.97 -8.82
CA ASP A 565 7.38 -20.46 -10.04
C ASP A 565 7.76 -21.94 -9.95
N ASP A 566 7.91 -22.50 -8.73
CA ASP A 566 8.17 -23.92 -8.48
C ASP A 566 7.03 -24.84 -8.93
N LEU A 567 5.80 -24.33 -8.91
CA LEU A 567 4.59 -25.07 -9.29
C LEU A 567 4.24 -24.93 -10.78
N SER A 568 5.03 -24.19 -11.55
CA SER A 568 4.65 -23.80 -12.92
C SER A 568 4.34 -24.98 -13.85
N HIS A 569 5.05 -26.11 -13.73
CA HIS A 569 4.85 -27.32 -14.53
C HIS A 569 4.17 -28.45 -13.75
N VAL A 570 3.54 -28.17 -12.61
CA VAL A 570 2.81 -29.16 -11.81
C VAL A 570 1.34 -29.18 -12.21
N HIS A 571 0.78 -30.36 -12.42
CA HIS A 571 -0.64 -30.50 -12.74
C HIS A 571 -1.53 -30.01 -11.58
N ARG A 572 -2.60 -29.26 -11.88
CA ARG A 572 -3.46 -28.60 -10.87
C ARG A 572 -4.12 -29.52 -9.84
N THR A 573 -4.26 -30.81 -10.16
CA THR A 573 -4.79 -31.81 -9.22
C THR A 573 -3.84 -32.12 -8.06
N GLN A 574 -2.56 -31.75 -8.18
CA GLN A 574 -1.54 -31.98 -7.15
C GLN A 574 -1.27 -30.73 -6.31
N ILE A 575 -1.84 -29.58 -6.67
CA ILE A 575 -1.60 -28.31 -6.00
C ILE A 575 -2.71 -28.11 -4.94
N PRO A 576 -2.39 -28.17 -3.63
CA PRO A 576 -3.38 -27.97 -2.58
C PRO A 576 -3.79 -26.50 -2.44
N VAL A 577 -5.02 -26.29 -1.98
CA VAL A 577 -5.58 -24.99 -1.63
C VAL A 577 -5.65 -24.86 -0.11
N PHE A 578 -5.16 -23.74 0.43
CA PHE A 578 -5.13 -23.48 1.87
C PHE A 578 -5.67 -22.09 2.23
#